data_AF-A0A660XM48-F1
#
_entry.id   AF-A0A660XM48-F1
#
_cell.length_a   1.000
_cell.length_b   1.000
_cell.length_c   1.000
_cell.angle_alpha   90.00
_cell.angle_beta   90.00
_cell.angle_gamma   90.00
#
_symmetry.space_group_name_H-M   'P 1'
#
loop_
_entity.id
_entity.type
_entity.pdbx_description
1 polymer ?
#
loop_
_entity_poly.entity_id
_entity_poly.type
_entity_poly.pdbx_seq_one_letter_code
_entity_poly.pdbx_strand_id
1 'polypeptide(L)' 'MDTVRLNITLPKNLAEQLERYAGERTKSSFIAQSIEERCKKIEKQRLTQLLSEGYQKNKAEGASITREFESSDLEGWDEY' A
#
# COMPACT_ATOMS: atom_id res chain seq x y z
N MET A 1 -7.88 -22.96 5.69
CA MET A 1 -7.97 -21.92 4.64
C MET A 1 -8.87 -22.47 3.58
N ASP A 2 -10.02 -21.84 3.37
CA ASP A 2 -10.93 -22.25 2.31
C ASP A 2 -10.36 -21.81 0.96
N THR A 3 -10.42 -22.72 -0.02
CA THR A 3 -9.88 -22.48 -1.36
C THR A 3 -11.00 -22.53 -2.38
N VAL A 4 -10.97 -21.61 -3.33
CA VAL A 4 -11.93 -21.55 -4.45
C VAL A 4 -11.18 -21.88 -5.74
N ARG A 5 -11.69 -22.85 -6.51
CA ARG A 5 -11.12 -23.19 -7.81
C ARG A 5 -11.53 -22.16 -8.85
N LEU A 6 -10.55 -21.58 -9.53
CA LEU A 6 -10.75 -20.62 -10.61
C LEU A 6 -10.25 -21.19 -11.93
N ASN A 7 -11.03 -21.02 -12.99
CA ASN A 7 -10.61 -21.33 -14.36
C ASN A 7 -10.16 -20.03 -15.02
N ILE A 8 -8.85 -19.90 -15.25
CA ILE A 8 -8.25 -18.68 -15.82
C ILE A 8 -7.49 -19.01 -17.10
N THR A 9 -7.49 -18.07 -18.04
CA THR A 9 -6.70 -18.13 -19.26
C THR A 9 -5.45 -17.26 -19.09
N LEU A 10 -4.28 -17.83 -19.37
CA LEU A 10 -3.01 -17.12 -19.33
C LEU A 10 -2.38 -17.09 -20.72
N PRO A 11 -1.69 -16.00 -21.11
CA PRO A 11 -0.85 -15.99 -22.29
C PRO A 11 0.20 -17.11 -22.24
N LYS A 12 0.48 -17.74 -23.39
CA LYS A 12 1.38 -18.91 -23.47
C LYS A 12 2.76 -18.64 -22.85
N ASN A 13 3.34 -17.49 -23.16
CA ASN A 13 4.63 -17.08 -22.60
C ASN A 13 4.59 -16.95 -21.07
N LEU A 14 3.47 -16.51 -20.50
CA LEU A 14 3.30 -16.35 -19.06
C LEU A 14 3.12 -17.71 -18.38
N ALA A 15 2.41 -18.65 -19.02
CA ALA A 15 2.29 -20.01 -18.54
C ALA A 15 3.66 -20.73 -18.52
N GLU A 16 4.48 -20.54 -19.55
CA GLU A 16 5.86 -21.06 -19.61
C GLU A 16 6.77 -20.41 -18.55
N GLN A 17 6.61 -19.12 -18.27
CA GLN A 17 7.30 -18.46 -17.17
C GLN A 17 6.87 -19.02 -15.82
N LEU A 18 5.56 -19.18 -15.61
CA LEU A 18 5.01 -19.76 -14.39
C LEU A 18 5.56 -21.17 -14.15
N GLU A 19 5.69 -21.99 -15.19
CA GLU A 19 6.31 -23.31 -15.09
C GLU A 19 7.75 -23.23 -14.57
N ARG A 20 8.54 -22.31 -15.14
CA ARG A 20 9.95 -22.13 -14.79
C ARG A 20 10.16 -21.63 -13.36
N TYR A 21 9.30 -20.74 -12.88
CA TYR A 21 9.48 -20.08 -11.57
C TYR A 21 8.76 -20.77 -10.42
N ALA A 22 7.58 -21.34 -10.65
CA ALA A 22 6.84 -22.02 -9.59
C ALA A 22 7.39 -23.44 -9.38
N GLY A 23 7.68 -24.16 -10.47
CA GLY A 23 7.93 -25.61 -10.43
C GLY A 23 6.64 -26.44 -10.45
N GLU A 24 6.77 -27.75 -10.62
CA GLU A 24 5.61 -28.66 -10.63
C GLU A 24 4.96 -28.69 -9.24
N ARG A 25 3.64 -28.45 -9.18
CA ARG A 25 2.74 -28.52 -7.99
C ARG A 25 2.60 -27.27 -7.11
N THR A 26 3.29 -26.17 -7.41
CA THR A 26 3.21 -24.93 -6.60
C THR A 26 2.57 -23.76 -7.36
N LYS A 27 2.14 -23.95 -8.62
CA LYS A 27 1.58 -22.91 -9.50
C LYS A 27 0.45 -22.12 -8.85
N SER A 28 -0.50 -22.81 -8.20
CA SER A 28 -1.60 -22.16 -7.49
C SER A 28 -1.11 -21.30 -6.32
N SER A 29 -0.12 -21.78 -5.57
CA SER A 29 0.48 -21.02 -4.47
C SER A 29 1.23 -19.79 -4.99
N PHE A 30 1.99 -19.95 -6.07
CA PHE A 30 2.72 -18.86 -6.71
C PHE A 30 1.77 -17.78 -7.23
N ILE A 31 0.68 -18.18 -7.92
CA ILE A 31 -0.35 -17.26 -8.40
C ILE A 31 -1.01 -16.55 -7.21
N ALA A 32 -1.38 -17.28 -6.16
CA ALA A 32 -2.02 -16.69 -4.98
C ALA A 32 -1.13 -15.64 -4.30
N GLN A 33 0.15 -15.96 -4.07
CA GLN A 33 1.13 -15.02 -3.51
C GLN A 33 1.32 -13.80 -4.41
N SER A 34 1.46 -14.01 -5.71
CA SER A 34 1.63 -12.91 -6.69
C SER A 34 0.43 -11.96 -6.70
N ILE A 35 -0.79 -12.51 -6.61
CA ILE A 35 -2.02 -11.71 -6.52
C ILE A 35 -2.07 -10.95 -5.20
N GLU A 36 -1.75 -11.60 -4.08
CA GLU A 36 -1.72 -10.97 -2.76
C GLU A 36 -0.74 -9.79 -2.72
N GLU A 37 0.48 -9.98 -3.22
CA GLU A 37 1.50 -8.93 -3.32
C GLU A 37 1.03 -7.77 -4.21
N ARG A 38 0.41 -8.08 -5.35
CA ARG A 38 -0.14 -7.06 -6.25
C ARG A 38 -1.24 -6.25 -5.59
N CYS A 39 -2.17 -6.91 -4.89
CA CYS A 39 -3.25 -6.25 -4.15
C CYS A 39 -2.71 -5.34 -3.06
N LYS A 40 -1.74 -5.82 -2.25
CA LYS A 40 -1.07 -5.00 -1.22
C LYS A 40 -0.40 -3.76 -1.82
N LYS A 41 0.25 -3.90 -2.98
CA LYS A 41 0.89 -2.78 -3.68
C LYS A 41 -0.14 -1.75 -4.16
N ILE A 42 -1.24 -2.20 -4.75
CA ILE A 42 -2.33 -1.32 -5.20
C ILE A 42 -2.92 -0.55 -4.03
N GLU A 43 -3.22 -1.23 -2.92
CA GLU A 43 -3.80 -0.58 -1.75
C GLU A 43 -2.85 0.44 -1.12
N LYS A 44 -1.55 0.10 -1.01
CA LYS A 44 -0.54 1.05 -0.54
C LYS A 44 -0.46 2.31 -1.42
N GLN A 45 -0.51 2.14 -2.74
CA GLN A 45 -0.51 3.26 -3.68
C GLN A 45 -1.76 4.13 -3.51
N ARG A 46 -2.94 3.51 -3.39
CA ARG A 46 -4.20 4.20 -3.15
C ARG A 46 -4.18 5.01 -1.85
N LEU A 47 -3.73 4.39 -0.75
CA LEU A 47 -3.61 5.05 0.55
C LEU A 47 -2.63 6.22 0.51
N THR A 48 -1.48 6.05 -0.15
CA THR A 48 -0.48 7.11 -0.29
C THR A 48 -1.05 8.31 -1.04
N GLN A 49 -1.80 8.07 -2.11
CA GLN A 49 -2.47 9.12 -2.87
C GLN A 49 -3.52 9.85 -2.03
N LEU A 50 -4.38 9.11 -1.33
CA LEU A 50 -5.40 9.70 -0.44
C LEU A 50 -4.77 10.55 0.67
N LEU A 51 -3.69 10.07 1.28
CA LEU A 51 -2.95 10.84 2.29
C LEU A 51 -2.40 12.15 1.70
N SER A 52 -1.74 12.08 0.53
CA SER A 52 -1.22 13.28 -0.13
C SER A 52 -2.31 14.30 -0.44
N GLU A 53 -3.46 13.84 -0.94
CA GLU A 53 -4.61 14.71 -1.24
C GLU A 53 -5.18 15.33 0.04
N GLY A 54 -5.29 14.54 1.12
CA GLY A 54 -5.74 15.01 2.43
C GLY A 54 -4.82 16.09 3.00
N TYR A 55 -3.51 15.86 2.99
CA TYR A 55 -2.51 16.85 3.44
C TYR A 55 -2.57 18.14 2.61
N GLN A 56 -2.74 18.03 1.29
CA GLN A 56 -2.86 19.22 0.44
C GLN A 56 -4.13 20.02 0.73
N LYS A 57 -5.28 19.33 0.87
CA LYS A 57 -6.57 19.97 1.16
C LYS A 57 -6.58 20.65 2.53
N ASN A 58 -6.00 20.01 3.54
CA ASN A 58 -6.06 20.49 4.92
C ASN A 58 -4.85 21.37 5.28
N LYS A 59 -4.01 21.74 4.32
CA LYS A 59 -2.81 22.55 4.55
C LYS A 59 -3.11 23.86 5.28
N ALA A 60 -4.18 24.56 4.88
CA ALA A 60 -4.53 25.86 5.45
C ALA A 60 -5.05 25.73 6.89
N GLU A 61 -5.91 24.74 7.14
CA GLU A 61 -6.40 24.41 8.48
C GLU A 61 -5.25 23.98 9.40
N GLY A 62 -4.39 23.07 8.94
CA GLY A 62 -3.22 22.63 9.69
C GLY A 62 -2.28 23.77 10.04
N ALA A 63 -1.99 24.67 9.08
CA ALA A 63 -1.18 25.86 9.36
C ALA A 63 -1.85 26.85 10.34
N SER A 64 -3.18 26.92 10.35
CA SER A 64 -3.92 27.74 11.31
C SER A 64 -3.80 27.17 12.73
N ILE A 65 -4.00 25.85 12.87
CA ILE A 65 -3.84 25.15 14.14
C ILE A 65 -2.39 25.30 14.64
N THR A 66 -1.39 25.06 13.80
CA THR A 66 0.02 25.23 14.20
C THR A 66 0.27 26.63 14.77
N ARG A 67 -0.21 27.69 14.12
CA ARG A 67 -0.06 29.07 14.64
C ARG A 67 -0.77 29.31 15.97
N GLU A 68 -1.91 28.67 16.20
CA GLU A 68 -2.65 28.81 17.46
C GLU A 68 -1.85 28.25 18.64
N PHE A 69 -1.07 27.19 18.42
CA PHE A 69 -0.26 26.53 19.45
C PHE A 69 1.21 26.96 19.49
N GLU A 70 1.66 27.86 18.60
CA GLU A 70 3.06 28.35 18.55
C GLU A 70 3.54 28.91 19.90
N SER A 71 2.65 29.57 20.66
CA SER A 71 2.99 30.12 21.98
C SER A 71 3.22 29.05 23.07
N SER A 72 2.54 27.91 22.97
CA SER A 72 2.68 26.79 23.91
C SER A 72 3.88 25.89 23.57
N ASP A 73 4.33 25.88 22.31
CA ASP A 73 5.50 25.11 21.88
C ASP A 73 6.82 25.63 22.49
N LEU A 74 6.88 26.92 22.86
CA LEU A 74 8.04 27.59 23.45
C LEU A 74 7.97 27.71 24.99
N GLU A 75 6.84 27.34 25.58
CA GLU A 75 6.62 27.45 27.02
C GLU A 75 7.48 26.40 27.75
N GLY A 76 8.45 26.85 28.58
CA GLY A 76 9.32 25.97 29.38
C GLY A 76 10.67 25.56 28.74
N TRP A 77 11.00 26.07 27.54
CA TRP A 77 12.31 25.83 26.91
C TRP A 77 13.44 26.75 27.40
N ASP A 78 13.10 27.83 28.10
CA ASP A 78 14.07 28.82 28.64
C ASP A 78 14.64 28.45 30.02
N GLU A 79 14.26 27.30 30.60
CA GLU A 79 14.60 26.90 31.98
C GLU A 79 15.82 25.96 32.11
N TYR A 80 16.68 25.82 31.09
CA TYR A 80 17.89 24.97 31.14
C TYR A 80 19.19 25.67 30.77
#